data_AF-A0A3Q0QYY3-F1
#
_entry.id   AF-A0A3Q0QYY3-F1
#
_cell.length_a   1.000
_cell.length_b   1.000
_cell.length_c   1.000
_cell.angle_alpha   90.00
_cell.angle_beta   90.00
_cell.angle_gamma   90.00
#
_symmetry.space_group_name_H-M   'P 1'
#
loop_
_entity.id
_entity.type
_entity.pdbx_description
1 polymer ?
#
loop_
_entity_poly.entity_id
_entity_poly.type
_entity_poly.pdbx_seq_one_letter_code
_entity_poly.pdbx_strand_id
1 'polypeptide(L)'
;LSGSESWNMHKHVREVPTDAFGDISFGSLGQKTGKFARVSADTSSEVLYHLLTEQWKLSPPNLLISVTGGAKNFYLKANLKNMFHRGLIKVAQTTGAWIITGGTHTGVMKHVGQAVRDYALSSSMQGNIVAIGVATWGIIHNMDVLVDPEVG
;
A
#
# COMPACT_ATOMS: atom_id res chain seq x y z
N LEU A 1 39.10 -21.01 16.77
CA LEU A 1 38.00 -20.82 15.81
C LEU A 1 36.80 -20.32 16.61
N SER A 2 36.64 -19.00 16.75
CA SER A 2 35.48 -18.44 17.45
C SER A 2 34.23 -18.76 16.63
N GLY A 3 33.32 -19.54 17.20
CA GLY A 3 32.05 -19.87 16.55
C GLY A 3 31.29 -18.58 16.22
N SER A 4 30.89 -18.42 14.96
CA SER A 4 30.05 -17.30 14.55
C SER A 4 28.73 -17.35 15.32
N GLU A 5 28.42 -16.30 16.07
CA GLU A 5 27.13 -16.15 16.75
C GLU A 5 25.99 -16.18 15.71
N SER A 6 24.87 -16.83 16.04
CA SER A 6 23.71 -16.88 15.15
C SER A 6 23.01 -15.52 15.10
N TRP A 7 22.52 -15.15 13.91
CA TRP A 7 21.79 -13.90 13.74
C TRP A 7 20.54 -13.87 14.64
N ASN A 8 20.28 -12.70 15.21
CA ASN A 8 19.17 -12.43 16.13
C ASN A 8 18.71 -11.00 15.96
N MET A 9 17.42 -10.79 15.71
CA MET A 9 16.87 -9.46 15.42
C MET A 9 17.08 -8.45 16.56
N HIS A 10 17.02 -8.88 17.83
CA HIS A 10 17.13 -7.99 18.99
C HIS A 10 18.57 -7.56 19.26
N LYS A 11 19.56 -8.26 18.71
CA LYS A 11 21.00 -7.97 18.89
C LYS A 11 21.63 -7.31 17.67
N HIS A 12 21.14 -7.65 16.48
CA HIS A 12 21.81 -7.36 15.22
C HIS A 12 21.03 -6.38 14.32
N VAL A 13 19.89 -5.86 14.79
CA VAL A 13 19.14 -4.80 14.09
C VAL A 13 19.22 -3.54 14.93
N ARG A 14 19.44 -2.41 14.27
CA ARG A 14 19.42 -1.08 14.87
C ARG A 14 18.44 -0.21 14.09
N GLU A 15 17.59 0.51 14.81
CA GLU A 15 16.72 1.50 14.22
C GLU A 15 17.51 2.78 13.91
N VAL A 16 17.23 3.34 12.73
CA VAL A 16 17.76 4.62 12.24
C VAL A 16 16.62 5.37 11.56
N PRO A 17 16.71 6.72 11.43
CA PRO A 17 15.75 7.48 10.63
C PRO A 17 15.59 6.90 9.22
N THR A 18 14.39 7.00 8.65
CA THR A 18 14.13 6.47 7.32
C THR A 18 14.70 7.41 6.25
N ASP A 19 15.34 6.81 5.25
CA ASP A 19 15.87 7.45 4.04
C ASP A 19 14.91 7.24 2.84
N ALA A 20 13.78 6.56 3.03
CA ALA A 20 12.90 6.13 1.95
C ALA A 20 11.46 6.58 2.19
N PHE A 21 11.13 7.79 1.75
CA PHE A 21 9.79 8.37 1.79
C PHE A 21 9.61 9.42 0.71
N GLY A 22 8.36 9.75 0.36
CA GLY A 22 8.07 10.80 -0.60
C GLY A 22 6.88 10.47 -1.49
N ASP A 23 6.94 10.96 -2.72
CA ASP A 23 5.91 10.74 -3.75
C ASP A 23 6.46 9.85 -4.87
N ILE A 24 5.68 8.86 -5.30
CA ILE A 24 5.98 7.96 -6.43
C ILE A 24 5.05 8.27 -7.58
N SER A 25 5.63 8.45 -8.77
CA SER A 25 4.91 8.57 -10.03
C SER A 25 5.15 7.33 -10.90
N PHE A 26 4.07 6.68 -11.34
CA PHE A 26 4.17 5.54 -12.26
C PHE A 26 4.01 6.02 -13.70
N GLY A 27 5.13 6.17 -14.41
CA GLY A 27 5.21 6.81 -15.74
C GLY A 27 4.35 6.21 -16.87
N SER A 28 3.71 5.05 -16.67
CA SER A 28 2.89 4.36 -17.67
C SER A 28 1.39 4.30 -17.36
N LEU A 29 0.93 4.82 -16.21
CA LEU A 29 -0.44 4.58 -15.70
C LEU A 29 -1.24 5.86 -15.33
N GLY A 30 -0.73 7.04 -15.72
CA GLY A 30 -1.39 8.33 -15.54
C GLY A 30 -0.65 9.26 -14.58
N GLN A 31 -1.06 10.54 -14.55
CA GLN A 31 -0.47 11.64 -13.76
C GLN A 31 -0.73 11.54 -12.24
N LYS A 32 -1.07 10.36 -11.69
CA LYS A 32 -1.39 10.21 -10.26
C LYS A 32 -0.14 9.81 -9.49
N THR A 33 0.33 10.73 -8.65
CA THR A 33 1.33 10.50 -7.62
C THR A 33 0.72 9.78 -6.43
N GLY A 34 1.39 8.75 -5.92
CA GLY A 34 1.08 8.11 -4.64
C GLY A 34 2.13 8.48 -3.59
N LYS A 35 1.72 8.64 -2.33
CA LYS A 35 2.66 8.86 -1.22
C LYS A 35 3.18 7.52 -0.70
N PHE A 36 4.44 7.47 -0.27
CA PHE A 36 5.03 6.30 0.38
C PHE A 36 5.95 6.70 1.53
N ALA A 37 6.11 5.79 2.48
CA ALA A 37 7.11 5.86 3.53
C ALA A 37 7.50 4.44 3.94
N ARG A 38 8.81 4.18 4.06
CA ARG A 38 9.34 2.98 4.71
C ARG A 38 9.38 3.24 6.21
N VAL A 39 8.76 2.34 6.96
CA VAL A 39 8.66 2.39 8.43
C VAL A 39 9.19 1.11 9.04
N SER A 40 9.57 1.17 10.32
CA SER A 40 10.01 0.00 11.06
C SER A 40 8.81 -0.89 11.42
N ALA A 41 9.07 -2.18 11.64
CA ALA A 41 8.03 -3.15 12.02
C ALA A 41 7.46 -2.92 13.43
N ASP A 42 8.15 -2.16 14.27
CA ASP A 42 7.77 -1.78 15.62
C ASP A 42 7.19 -0.35 15.72
N THR A 43 7.11 0.39 14.61
CA THR A 43 6.46 1.71 14.58
C THR A 43 5.01 1.59 15.04
N SER A 44 4.61 2.40 16.02
CA SER A 44 3.27 2.33 16.61
C SER A 44 2.18 2.71 15.59
N SER A 45 1.00 2.09 15.71
CA SER A 45 -0.15 2.40 14.86
C SER A 45 -0.62 3.85 14.98
N GLU A 46 -0.42 4.48 16.14
CA GLU A 46 -0.73 5.90 16.36
C GLU A 46 0.13 6.81 15.49
N VAL A 47 1.44 6.54 15.39
CA VAL A 47 2.34 7.29 14.50
C VAL A 47 1.93 7.11 13.04
N LEU A 48 1.58 5.89 12.63
CA LEU A 48 1.09 5.62 11.27
C LEU A 48 -0.24 6.33 10.99
N TYR A 49 -1.14 6.37 11.97
CA TYR A 49 -2.41 7.09 11.83
C TYR A 49 -2.18 8.59 11.65
N HIS A 50 -1.31 9.20 12.47
CA HIS A 50 -0.92 10.61 12.31
C HIS A 50 -0.23 10.90 10.97
N LEU A 51 0.62 9.99 10.48
CA LEU A 51 1.20 10.13 9.13
C LEU A 51 0.09 10.21 8.08
N LEU A 52 -0.89 9.30 8.13
CA LEU A 52 -1.97 9.23 7.15
C LEU A 52 -2.91 10.45 7.22
N THR A 53 -3.32 10.88 8.42
CA THR A 53 -4.32 11.96 8.58
C THR A 53 -3.69 13.35 8.62
N GLU A 54 -2.58 13.52 9.33
CA GLU A 54 -1.98 14.83 9.54
C GLU A 54 -0.98 15.22 8.46
N GLN A 55 -0.14 14.28 8.01
CA GLN A 55 0.89 14.60 7.00
C GLN A 55 0.36 14.39 5.59
N TRP A 56 -0.33 13.27 5.34
CA TRP A 56 -0.88 12.95 4.02
C TRP A 56 -2.29 13.49 3.80
N LYS A 57 -2.90 14.12 4.83
CA LYS A 57 -4.19 14.80 4.76
C LYS A 57 -5.34 13.89 4.30
N LEU A 58 -5.25 12.60 4.60
CA LEU A 58 -6.35 11.67 4.36
C LEU A 58 -7.45 11.93 5.40
N SER A 59 -8.69 12.11 4.95
CA SER A 59 -9.83 12.19 5.86
C SER A 59 -9.94 10.87 6.64
N PRO A 60 -10.12 10.93 7.97
CA PRO A 60 -10.37 9.74 8.78
C PRO A 60 -11.52 8.90 8.19
N PRO A 61 -11.36 7.57 8.12
CA PRO A 61 -12.36 6.71 7.51
C PRO A 61 -13.51 6.44 8.48
N ASN A 62 -14.73 6.30 7.96
CA ASN A 62 -15.86 5.77 8.74
C ASN A 62 -15.86 4.23 8.80
N LEU A 63 -15.04 3.59 7.97
CA LEU A 63 -14.92 2.13 7.85
C LEU A 63 -13.54 1.75 7.31
N LEU A 64 -12.96 0.67 7.84
CA LEU A 64 -11.78 0.02 7.27
C LEU A 64 -12.17 -1.26 6.56
N ILE A 65 -11.77 -1.39 5.29
CA ILE A 65 -11.95 -2.61 4.49
C ILE A 65 -10.57 -3.23 4.29
N SER A 66 -10.26 -4.28 5.05
CA SER A 66 -9.04 -5.06 4.84
C SER A 66 -9.28 -6.15 3.81
N VAL A 67 -8.55 -6.11 2.69
CA VAL A 67 -8.61 -7.11 1.64
C VAL A 67 -7.29 -7.88 1.58
N THR A 68 -7.34 -9.13 2.01
CA THR A 68 -6.22 -10.07 2.04
C THR A 68 -6.53 -11.30 1.20
N GLY A 69 -5.50 -12.09 0.89
CA GLY A 69 -5.68 -13.37 0.21
C GLY A 69 -4.39 -13.90 -0.42
N GLY A 70 -4.53 -14.90 -1.28
CA GLY A 70 -3.38 -15.57 -1.90
C GLY A 70 -2.55 -14.63 -2.77
N ALA A 71 -1.22 -14.75 -2.68
CA ALA A 71 -0.26 -14.00 -3.48
C ALA A 71 -0.03 -14.60 -4.89
N LYS A 72 -0.47 -15.85 -5.14
CA LYS A 72 -0.39 -16.45 -6.47
C LYS A 72 -1.43 -15.85 -7.40
N ASN A 73 -1.02 -15.47 -8.61
CA ASN A 73 -1.93 -14.96 -9.62
C ASN A 73 -2.95 -16.03 -10.02
N PHE A 74 -4.20 -15.59 -10.21
CA PHE A 74 -5.30 -16.44 -10.64
C PHE A 74 -6.26 -15.67 -11.52
N TYR A 75 -7.01 -16.41 -12.33
CA TYR A 75 -8.04 -15.86 -13.19
C TYR A 75 -9.39 -15.84 -12.47
N LEU A 76 -10.08 -14.69 -12.53
CA LEU A 76 -11.47 -14.56 -12.15
C LEU A 76 -12.33 -14.55 -13.42
N LYS A 77 -13.40 -15.35 -13.44
CA LYS A 77 -14.42 -15.24 -14.50
C LYS A 77 -14.96 -13.81 -14.54
N ALA A 78 -15.21 -13.29 -15.75
CA ALA A 78 -15.60 -11.90 -15.97
C ALA A 78 -16.75 -11.42 -15.07
N ASN A 79 -17.82 -12.22 -14.93
CA ASN A 79 -18.95 -11.86 -14.08
C ASN A 79 -18.56 -11.69 -12.61
N LEU A 80 -17.76 -12.63 -12.06
CA LEU A 80 -17.30 -12.58 -10.68
C LEU A 80 -16.35 -11.39 -10.46
N LYS A 81 -15.44 -11.17 -11.40
CA LYS A 81 -14.54 -10.00 -11.39
C LYS A 81 -15.35 -8.70 -11.35
N ASN A 82 -16.35 -8.56 -12.21
CA ASN A 82 -17.19 -7.37 -12.29
C ASN A 82 -18.01 -7.15 -11.02
N MET A 83 -18.59 -8.21 -10.45
CA MET A 83 -19.29 -8.13 -9.17
C MET A 83 -18.37 -7.70 -8.03
N PHE A 84 -17.17 -8.27 -7.96
CA PHE A 84 -16.17 -7.91 -6.96
C PHE A 84 -15.74 -6.45 -7.09
N HIS A 85 -15.37 -6.01 -8.30
CA HIS A 85 -14.93 -4.62 -8.56
C HIS A 85 -16.04 -3.63 -8.18
N ARG A 86 -17.26 -3.86 -8.67
CA ARG A 86 -18.40 -2.97 -8.39
C ARG A 86 -18.75 -2.94 -6.90
N GLY A 87 -18.80 -4.09 -6.24
CA GLY A 87 -19.14 -4.18 -4.82
C GLY A 87 -18.12 -3.44 -3.95
N LEU A 88 -16.83 -3.71 -4.16
CA LEU A 88 -15.74 -3.07 -3.40
C LEU A 88 -15.78 -1.54 -3.56
N ILE A 89 -15.85 -1.06 -4.80
CA ILE A 89 -15.88 0.38 -5.09
C ILE A 89 -17.15 1.03 -4.53
N LYS A 90 -18.31 0.37 -4.68
CA LYS A 90 -19.58 0.91 -4.19
C LYS A 90 -19.56 1.10 -2.68
N VAL A 91 -19.07 0.12 -1.91
CA VAL A 91 -18.98 0.23 -0.44
C VAL A 91 -18.01 1.35 -0.08
N ALA A 92 -16.79 1.35 -0.64
CA ALA A 92 -15.78 2.34 -0.31
C ALA A 92 -16.24 3.78 -0.60
N GLN A 93 -16.89 4.01 -1.75
CA GLN A 93 -17.43 5.31 -2.10
C GLN A 93 -18.59 5.74 -1.20
N THR A 94 -19.48 4.81 -0.83
CA THR A 94 -20.70 5.15 -0.09
C THR A 94 -20.42 5.46 1.37
N THR A 95 -19.42 4.82 1.96
CA THR A 95 -19.09 4.99 3.39
C THR A 95 -17.91 5.92 3.64
N GLY A 96 -17.12 6.26 2.61
CA GLY A 96 -15.83 6.91 2.81
C GLY A 96 -14.83 5.99 3.49
N ALA A 97 -14.82 4.70 3.10
CA ALA A 97 -13.89 3.72 3.69
C ALA A 97 -12.48 3.87 3.14
N TRP A 98 -11.49 3.50 3.97
CA TRP A 98 -10.17 3.16 3.48
C TRP A 98 -10.13 1.68 3.09
N ILE A 99 -9.57 1.40 1.92
CA ILE A 99 -9.25 0.04 1.48
C ILE A 99 -7.80 -0.24 1.86
N ILE A 100 -7.56 -1.22 2.74
CA ILE A 100 -6.22 -1.65 3.14
C ILE A 100 -5.93 -3.00 2.47
N THR A 101 -4.78 -3.12 1.80
CA THR A 101 -4.39 -4.34 1.09
C THR A 101 -2.87 -4.53 1.08
N GLY A 102 -2.38 -5.68 0.61
CA GLY A 102 -0.94 -6.02 0.62
C GLY A 102 -0.05 -5.22 -0.34
N GLY A 103 -0.61 -4.30 -1.15
CA GLY A 103 0.15 -3.36 -1.99
C GLY A 103 0.92 -3.92 -3.19
N THR A 104 1.06 -5.24 -3.32
CA THR A 104 1.80 -5.88 -4.42
C THR A 104 0.97 -6.13 -5.67
N HIS A 105 1.61 -6.25 -6.84
CA HIS A 105 0.95 -6.54 -8.11
C HIS A 105 0.72 -8.04 -8.36
N THR A 106 0.28 -8.79 -7.35
CA THR A 106 0.02 -10.24 -7.47
C THR A 106 -1.25 -10.69 -6.76
N GLY A 107 -1.82 -11.79 -7.23
CA GLY A 107 -2.94 -12.48 -6.57
C GLY A 107 -4.15 -11.59 -6.32
N VAL A 108 -4.68 -11.60 -5.10
CA VAL A 108 -5.87 -10.81 -4.72
C VAL A 108 -5.61 -9.31 -4.81
N MET A 109 -4.44 -8.84 -4.36
CA MET A 109 -4.05 -7.43 -4.38
C MET A 109 -4.08 -6.85 -5.80
N LYS A 110 -3.69 -7.66 -6.81
CA LYS A 110 -3.81 -7.27 -8.21
C LYS A 110 -5.25 -6.95 -8.61
N HIS A 111 -6.23 -7.75 -8.21
CA HIS A 111 -7.64 -7.51 -8.53
C HIS A 111 -8.18 -6.26 -7.81
N VAL A 112 -7.77 -6.01 -6.56
CA VAL A 112 -8.09 -4.77 -5.83
C VAL A 112 -7.58 -3.54 -6.59
N GLY A 113 -6.30 -3.54 -6.99
CA GLY A 113 -5.71 -2.44 -7.76
C GLY A 113 -6.38 -2.25 -9.13
N GLN A 114 -6.83 -3.34 -9.76
CA GLN A 114 -7.63 -3.24 -10.98
C GLN A 114 -8.99 -2.58 -10.73
N ALA A 115 -9.71 -2.95 -9.68
CA ALA A 115 -10.99 -2.33 -9.33
C ALA A 115 -10.87 -0.82 -9.11
N VAL A 116 -9.85 -0.38 -8.36
CA VAL A 116 -9.59 1.04 -8.09
C VAL A 116 -9.22 1.80 -9.37
N ARG A 117 -8.38 1.22 -10.22
CA ARG A 117 -8.01 1.82 -11.51
C ARG A 117 -9.21 1.93 -12.46
N ASP A 118 -9.99 0.86 -12.60
CA ASP A 118 -11.14 0.82 -13.51
C ASP A 118 -12.20 1.86 -13.09
N TYR A 119 -12.38 2.09 -11.78
CA TYR A 119 -13.19 3.20 -11.27
C TYR A 119 -12.59 4.57 -11.60
N ALA A 120 -11.30 4.76 -11.35
CA ALA A 120 -10.61 6.03 -11.60
C ALA A 120 -10.63 6.45 -13.08
N LEU A 121 -10.69 5.49 -14.01
CA LEU A 121 -10.80 5.75 -15.45
C LEU A 121 -12.24 6.00 -15.93
N SER A 122 -13.25 5.52 -15.19
CA SER A 122 -14.66 5.58 -15.59
C SER A 122 -15.45 6.70 -14.92
N SER A 123 -15.00 7.20 -13.77
CA SER A 123 -15.68 8.27 -13.03
C SER A 123 -15.16 9.65 -13.44
N SER A 124 -16.03 10.47 -14.03
CA SER A 124 -15.81 11.91 -14.23
C SER A 124 -15.99 12.73 -12.94
N MET A 125 -16.53 12.12 -11.89
CA MET A 125 -16.82 12.74 -10.59
C MET A 125 -15.70 12.43 -9.59
N GLN A 126 -15.21 13.47 -8.91
CA GLN A 126 -14.19 13.48 -7.84
C GLN A 126 -14.61 12.73 -6.57
N GLY A 127 -14.86 11.41 -6.66
CA GLY A 127 -14.83 10.53 -5.49
C GLY A 127 -13.42 9.94 -5.36
N ASN A 128 -12.59 10.45 -4.45
CA ASN A 128 -11.27 9.86 -4.24
C ASN A 128 -11.40 8.61 -3.34
N ILE A 129 -11.35 7.42 -3.94
CA ILE A 129 -11.15 6.17 -3.21
C ILE A 129 -9.77 6.20 -2.58
N VAL A 130 -9.70 6.01 -1.25
CA VAL A 130 -8.44 5.86 -0.53
C VAL A 130 -8.08 4.38 -0.47
N ALA A 131 -6.97 4.02 -1.11
CA ALA A 131 -6.40 2.68 -1.06
C ALA A 131 -4.98 2.74 -0.50
N ILE A 132 -4.72 1.96 0.55
CA ILE A 132 -3.45 1.91 1.26
C ILE A 132 -2.84 0.52 1.06
N GLY A 133 -1.63 0.49 0.48
CA GLY A 133 -0.85 -0.73 0.28
C GLY A 133 0.17 -0.90 1.40
N VAL A 134 0.09 -2.01 2.13
CA VAL A 134 1.08 -2.40 3.16
C VAL A 134 1.89 -3.55 2.60
N ALA A 135 3.13 -3.28 2.20
CA ALA A 135 4.02 -4.25 1.57
C ALA A 135 5.35 -4.34 2.31
N THR A 136 5.92 -5.55 2.37
CA THR A 136 7.23 -5.77 2.97
C THR A 136 8.31 -5.16 2.08
N TRP A 137 9.15 -4.29 2.65
CA TRP A 137 10.19 -3.58 1.91
C TRP A 137 11.13 -4.52 1.13
N GLY A 138 11.61 -5.59 1.78
CA GLY A 138 12.57 -6.52 1.18
C GLY A 138 12.07 -7.35 -0.01
N ILE A 139 10.79 -7.24 -0.40
CA ILE A 139 10.25 -7.86 -1.61
C ILE A 139 9.90 -6.84 -2.70
N ILE A 140 10.11 -5.55 -2.45
CA ILE A 140 9.84 -4.49 -3.43
C ILE A 140 10.95 -4.51 -4.47
N HIS A 141 10.57 -4.74 -5.72
CA HIS A 141 11.50 -4.68 -6.83
C HIS A 141 11.95 -3.23 -7.04
N ASN A 142 13.25 -3.05 -7.35
CA ASN A 142 13.88 -1.74 -7.57
C ASN A 142 13.78 -0.80 -6.35
N MET A 143 13.72 -1.34 -5.12
CA MET A 143 13.60 -0.52 -3.90
C MET A 143 14.74 0.50 -3.73
N ASP A 144 15.91 0.25 -4.34
CA ASP A 144 17.07 1.14 -4.25
C ASP A 144 16.81 2.53 -4.86
N VAL A 145 15.90 2.64 -5.84
CA VAL A 145 15.52 3.94 -6.45
C VAL A 145 14.58 4.76 -5.58
N LEU A 146 14.10 4.18 -4.48
CA LEU A 146 13.21 4.82 -3.51
C LEU A 146 13.95 5.30 -2.26
N VAL A 147 15.26 5.03 -2.18
CA VAL A 147 16.14 5.47 -1.10
C VAL A 147 16.79 6.78 -1.50
N ASP A 148 16.67 7.80 -0.65
CA ASP A 148 17.35 9.08 -0.79
C ASP A 148 18.72 9.01 -0.11
N PRO A 149 19.83 9.05 -0.88
CA PRO A 149 21.17 8.96 -0.33
C PRO A 149 21.58 10.22 0.46
N GLU A 150 20.86 11.34 0.34
CA GLU A 150 21.19 12.60 1.02
C GLU A 150 20.55 12.73 2.42
N VAL A 151 19.70 11.78 2.81
CA VAL A 151 18.99 11.76 4.11
C VAL A 151 19.70 10.87 5.15
N GLY A 152 20.85 10.27 4.80
CA GLY A 152 21.62 9.34 5.64
C GLY A 152 22.64 9.94 6.61
#